data_AF-S7T5L8-F1
#
_entry.id   AF-S7T5L8-F1
#
_cell.length_a   1.000
_cell.length_b   1.000
_cell.length_c   1.000
_cell.angle_alpha   90.00
_cell.angle_beta   90.00
_cell.angle_gamma   90.00
#
_symmetry.space_group_name_H-M   'P 1'
#
loop_
_entity.id
_entity.type
_entity.pdbx_description
1 polymer ?
#
loop_
_entity_poly.entity_id
_entity_poly.type
_entity_poly.pdbx_seq_one_letter_code
_entity_poly.pdbx_strand_id
1 'polypeptide(L)'
;MRHALMLPLLVVLAIVAVSALARSASAAPGPSNLPCLGSHDCPYGEYCSVTDMRGTCLPFPKSRVPCESHEQCGQAAYCDPMHLICVPDRARPPSLIGKPCDPEMEYYCGDEAACCEIMGEFYCQVDCP
;
A
#
# COMPACT_ATOMS: atom_id res chain seq x y z
N MET A 1 41.28 -7.03 -52.21
CA MET A 1 39.90 -7.39 -51.83
C MET A 1 39.83 -7.59 -50.32
N ARG A 2 39.66 -6.53 -49.52
CA ARG A 2 39.79 -6.60 -48.04
C ARG A 2 38.88 -5.58 -47.34
N HIS A 3 37.67 -5.31 -47.83
CA HIS A 3 36.81 -4.25 -47.26
C HIS A 3 35.34 -4.69 -47.06
N ALA A 4 34.99 -5.96 -47.24
CA ALA A 4 33.59 -6.40 -47.23
C ALA A 4 33.11 -7.05 -45.91
N LEU A 5 33.99 -7.25 -44.92
CA LEU A 5 33.65 -8.03 -43.70
C LEU A 5 33.55 -7.23 -42.40
N MET A 6 33.87 -5.93 -42.38
CA MET A 6 33.82 -5.13 -41.14
C MET A 6 32.46 -4.48 -40.85
N LEU A 7 31.63 -4.27 -41.87
CA LEU A 7 30.31 -3.64 -41.70
C LEU A 7 29.29 -4.46 -40.89
N PRO A 8 29.15 -5.79 -41.08
CA PRO A 8 28.11 -6.54 -40.36
C PRO A 8 28.44 -6.74 -38.88
N LEU A 9 29.73 -6.78 -38.51
CA LEU A 9 30.16 -6.97 -37.12
C LEU A 9 29.87 -5.73 -36.26
N LEU A 10 30.08 -4.53 -36.82
CA LEU A 10 29.78 -3.25 -36.16
C LEU A 10 28.28 -3.07 -35.89
N VAL A 11 27.42 -3.52 -36.81
CA VAL A 11 25.96 -3.45 -36.65
C VAL A 11 25.48 -4.42 -35.57
N VAL A 12 26.03 -5.65 -35.52
CA VAL A 12 25.66 -6.64 -34.49
C VAL A 12 26.10 -6.18 -33.09
N LEU A 13 27.30 -5.59 -32.96
CA LEU A 13 27.78 -5.02 -31.68
C LEU A 13 26.93 -3.83 -31.21
N ALA A 14 26.43 -2.99 -32.14
CA ALA A 14 25.53 -1.91 -31.81
C ALA A 14 24.17 -2.41 -31.26
N ILE A 15 23.61 -3.48 -31.84
CA ILE A 15 22.32 -4.03 -31.41
C ILE A 15 22.41 -4.68 -30.00
N VAL A 16 23.53 -5.35 -29.69
CA VAL A 16 23.77 -5.92 -28.36
C VAL A 16 23.95 -4.82 -27.30
N ALA A 17 24.59 -3.69 -27.65
CA ALA A 17 24.74 -2.55 -26.76
C ALA A 17 23.40 -1.84 -26.46
N VAL A 18 22.51 -1.71 -27.45
CA VAL A 18 21.18 -1.11 -27.26
C VAL A 18 20.28 -2.01 -26.38
N SER A 19 20.43 -3.33 -26.50
CA SER A 19 19.70 -4.30 -25.68
C SER A 19 20.17 -4.31 -24.21
N ALA A 20 21.41 -3.92 -23.94
CA ALA A 20 21.97 -3.83 -22.59
C ALA A 20 21.56 -2.52 -21.87
N LEU A 21 21.33 -1.42 -22.60
CA LEU A 21 20.93 -0.14 -21.99
C LEU A 21 19.43 -0.06 -21.65
N ALA A 22 18.57 -0.86 -22.28
CA ALA A 22 17.13 -0.89 -21.99
C ALA A 22 16.77 -1.61 -20.68
N ARG A 23 17.76 -2.12 -19.94
CA ARG A 23 17.57 -2.75 -18.62
C ARG A 23 17.72 -1.79 -17.44
N SER A 24 17.74 -0.49 -17.73
CA SER A 24 17.77 0.55 -16.70
C SER A 24 16.37 0.71 -16.10
N ALA A 25 16.14 -0.03 -15.02
CA ALA A 25 15.31 0.36 -13.89
C ALA A 25 13.86 0.77 -14.22
N SER A 26 12.97 -0.20 -14.37
CA SER A 26 11.69 -0.14 -13.66
C SER A 26 11.94 -0.47 -12.18
N ALA A 27 12.80 0.31 -11.53
CA ALA A 27 12.76 0.41 -10.08
C ALA A 27 11.44 1.14 -9.82
N ALA A 28 10.41 0.40 -9.37
CA ALA A 28 9.28 1.03 -8.72
C ALA A 28 9.84 2.09 -7.76
N PRO A 29 9.28 3.31 -7.72
CA PRO A 29 9.73 4.30 -6.76
C PRO A 29 9.82 3.61 -5.40
N GLY A 30 10.97 3.76 -4.72
CA GLY A 30 11.16 3.20 -3.39
C GLY A 30 10.04 3.70 -2.45
N PRO A 31 9.87 3.06 -1.28
CA PRO A 31 8.86 3.44 -0.31
C PRO A 31 8.85 4.96 -0.10
N SER A 32 7.71 5.62 -0.29
CA SER A 32 7.59 7.06 -0.07
C SER A 32 7.83 7.44 1.39
N ASN A 33 7.48 6.54 2.33
CA ASN A 33 7.53 6.75 3.78
C ASN A 33 6.83 8.05 4.23
N LEU A 34 5.84 8.51 3.46
CA LEU A 34 5.06 9.68 3.80
C LEU A 34 4.18 9.39 5.02
N PRO A 35 3.96 10.37 5.92
CA PRO A 35 2.94 10.23 6.94
C PRO A 35 1.57 10.08 6.26
N CYS A 36 0.72 9.21 6.81
CA CYS A 36 -0.63 8.98 6.32
C CYS A 36 -1.60 8.81 7.48
N LEU A 37 -2.88 9.08 7.21
CA LEU A 37 -3.99 8.74 8.09
C LEU A 37 -4.75 7.53 7.53
N GLY A 38 -4.81 7.40 6.21
CA GLY A 38 -5.30 6.19 5.54
C GLY A 38 -4.60 5.91 4.21
N SER A 39 -4.89 4.76 3.60
CA SER A 39 -4.25 4.35 2.34
C SER A 39 -4.54 5.25 1.14
N HIS A 40 -5.56 6.12 1.25
CA HIS A 40 -5.89 7.14 0.23
C HIS A 40 -4.89 8.30 0.18
N ASP A 41 -4.16 8.54 1.27
CA ASP A 41 -3.07 9.53 1.33
C ASP A 41 -1.81 9.04 0.62
N CYS A 42 -1.73 7.73 0.34
CA CYS A 42 -0.54 7.09 -0.17
C CYS A 42 -0.49 7.10 -1.70
N PRO A 43 0.71 7.24 -2.29
CA PRO A 43 0.88 7.19 -3.73
C PRO A 43 0.56 5.79 -4.28
N TYR A 44 0.31 5.72 -5.60
CA TYR A 44 -0.07 4.48 -6.25
C TYR A 44 0.94 3.36 -6.00
N GLY A 45 0.44 2.22 -5.50
CA GLY A 45 1.28 1.07 -5.19
C GLY A 45 1.73 0.97 -3.73
N GLU A 46 1.22 1.83 -2.86
CA GLU A 46 1.49 1.86 -1.43
C GLU A 46 0.20 1.78 -0.59
N TYR A 47 0.34 1.38 0.69
CA TYR A 47 -0.72 1.37 1.70
C TYR A 47 -0.27 2.11 2.96
N CYS A 48 -1.23 2.57 3.76
CA CYS A 48 -0.91 3.17 5.04
C CYS A 48 -0.71 2.10 6.11
N SER A 49 0.47 2.07 6.75
CA SER A 49 0.74 1.21 7.91
C SER A 49 0.76 2.02 9.18
N VAL A 50 -0.11 1.66 10.13
CA VAL A 50 -0.25 2.38 11.39
C VAL A 50 0.45 1.60 12.50
N THR A 51 1.55 2.15 13.01
CA THR A 51 2.27 1.62 14.18
C THR A 51 2.39 2.73 15.21
N ASP A 52 2.07 2.44 16.48
CA ASP A 52 2.13 3.42 17.58
C ASP A 52 1.40 4.73 17.26
N MET A 53 0.20 4.65 16.68
CA MET A 53 -0.63 5.81 16.27
C MET A 53 -0.01 6.69 15.18
N ARG A 54 1.03 6.21 14.48
CA ARG A 54 1.66 6.90 13.36
C ARG A 54 1.49 6.07 12.10
N GLY A 55 0.74 6.62 11.14
CA GLY A 55 0.63 6.05 9.80
C GLY A 55 1.85 6.39 8.96
N THR A 56 2.33 5.42 8.19
CA THR A 56 3.40 5.61 7.21
C THR A 56 3.06 4.84 5.93
N CYS A 57 3.19 5.50 4.77
CA CYS A 57 2.98 4.86 3.48
C CYS A 57 4.11 3.88 3.18
N LEU A 58 3.74 2.61 3.00
CA LEU A 58 4.63 1.50 2.69
C LEU A 58 4.21 0.83 1.37
N PRO A 59 5.17 0.32 0.58
CA PRO A 59 4.89 -0.33 -0.69
C PRO A 59 4.13 -1.63 -0.45
N PHE A 60 3.17 -1.92 -1.34
CA PHE A 60 2.44 -3.18 -1.29
C PHE A 60 3.38 -4.39 -1.31
N PRO A 61 2.97 -5.50 -0.68
CA PRO A 61 3.66 -6.77 -0.85
C PRO A 61 3.82 -7.11 -2.33
N LYS A 62 4.98 -7.68 -2.70
CA LYS A 62 5.25 -8.08 -4.09
C LYS A 62 4.21 -9.07 -4.63
N SER A 63 3.70 -9.93 -3.76
CA SER A 63 2.56 -10.79 -4.06
C SER A 63 1.30 -10.10 -3.54
N ARG A 64 0.55 -9.48 -4.46
CA ARG A 64 -0.75 -8.88 -4.14
C ARG A 64 -1.79 -10.00 -4.13
N VAL A 65 -2.29 -10.32 -2.95
CA VAL A 65 -3.40 -11.27 -2.79
C VAL A 65 -4.68 -10.45 -2.74
N PRO A 66 -5.60 -10.60 -3.70
CA PRO A 66 -6.88 -9.90 -3.67
C PRO A 66 -7.74 -10.40 -2.51
N CYS A 67 -8.59 -9.52 -1.97
CA CYS A 67 -9.53 -9.84 -0.92
C CYS A 67 -10.82 -9.01 -1.04
N GLU A 68 -11.92 -9.58 -0.57
CA GLU A 68 -13.20 -8.87 -0.39
C GLU A 68 -13.56 -8.72 1.10
N SER A 69 -12.87 -9.46 1.98
CA SER A 69 -13.05 -9.40 3.43
C SER A 69 -11.75 -9.78 4.16
N HIS A 70 -11.65 -9.38 5.43
CA HIS A 70 -10.49 -9.69 6.30
C HIS A 70 -10.22 -11.20 6.42
N GLU A 71 -11.28 -12.01 6.47
CA GLU A 71 -11.22 -13.46 6.61
C GLU A 71 -10.42 -14.16 5.50
N GLN A 72 -10.34 -13.52 4.32
CA GLN A 72 -9.62 -14.05 3.15
C GLN A 72 -8.09 -13.90 3.28
N CYS A 73 -7.61 -13.01 4.15
CA CYS A 73 -6.19 -12.66 4.25
C CYS A 73 -5.37 -13.55 5.19
N GLY A 74 -6.03 -14.39 6.00
CA GLY A 74 -5.38 -15.30 6.93
C GLY A 74 -4.84 -14.62 8.20
N GLN A 75 -4.23 -15.40 9.08
CA GLN A 75 -3.70 -14.89 10.35
C GLN A 75 -2.49 -13.97 10.10
N ALA A 76 -2.57 -12.72 10.55
CA ALA A 76 -1.57 -11.64 10.40
C ALA A 76 -1.60 -10.83 9.09
N ALA A 77 -2.73 -10.82 8.37
CA ALA A 77 -2.97 -9.85 7.31
C ALA A 77 -4.41 -9.32 7.38
N TYR A 78 -4.61 -8.07 6.94
CA TYR A 78 -5.92 -7.46 6.80
C TYR A 78 -6.20 -7.09 5.35
N CYS A 79 -7.48 -7.01 5.00
CA CYS A 79 -7.90 -6.57 3.68
C CYS A 79 -7.92 -5.04 3.65
N ASP A 80 -7.05 -4.42 2.85
CA ASP A 80 -7.10 -2.97 2.65
C ASP A 80 -8.41 -2.63 1.91
N PRO A 81 -9.34 -1.87 2.51
CA PRO A 81 -10.69 -1.68 1.96
C PRO A 81 -10.68 -0.81 0.70
N MET A 82 -9.63 -0.03 0.48
CA MET A 82 -9.51 0.85 -0.69
C MET A 82 -8.97 0.10 -1.90
N HIS A 83 -8.00 -0.78 -1.67
CA HIS A 83 -7.27 -1.46 -2.74
C HIS A 83 -7.70 -2.92 -2.93
N LEU A 84 -8.51 -3.47 -2.03
CA LEU A 84 -9.01 -4.85 -2.04
C LEU A 84 -7.89 -5.87 -2.14
N ILE A 85 -6.81 -5.64 -1.38
CA ILE A 85 -5.66 -6.53 -1.30
C ILE A 85 -5.22 -6.76 0.14
N CYS A 86 -4.74 -7.97 0.40
CA CYS A 86 -4.21 -8.34 1.70
C CYS A 86 -2.86 -7.67 1.93
N VAL A 87 -2.76 -7.03 3.08
CA VAL A 87 -1.59 -6.31 3.57
C VAL A 87 -1.33 -6.72 5.03
N PRO A 88 -0.09 -6.54 5.53
CA PRO A 88 0.24 -6.97 6.89
C PRO A 88 -0.70 -6.37 7.95
N ASP A 89 -1.07 -7.14 8.97
CA ASP A 89 -2.04 -6.72 10.01
C ASP A 89 -1.64 -5.44 10.77
N ARG A 90 -0.34 -5.09 10.82
CA ARG A 90 0.15 -3.78 11.31
C ARG A 90 -0.30 -2.56 10.50
N ALA A 91 -0.98 -2.78 9.39
CA ALA A 91 -1.61 -1.73 8.62
C ALA A 91 -3.12 -1.70 8.81
N ARG A 92 -3.67 -2.67 9.55
CA ARG A 92 -4.98 -2.52 10.16
C ARG A 92 -4.89 -1.29 11.05
N PRO A 93 -5.77 -0.28 10.87
CA PRO A 93 -5.87 0.81 11.82
C PRO A 93 -6.01 0.21 13.22
N PRO A 94 -5.25 0.67 14.23
CA PRO A 94 -5.45 0.20 15.60
C PRO A 94 -6.92 0.41 15.93
N SER A 95 -7.57 -0.63 16.47
CA SER A 95 -8.93 -0.50 16.99
C SER A 95 -8.95 0.68 17.95
N LEU A 96 -9.60 1.77 17.54
CA LEU A 96 -9.60 3.04 18.29
C LEU A 96 -10.64 3.01 19.41
N ILE A 97 -11.12 1.84 19.84
CA ILE A 97 -12.16 1.70 20.86
C ILE A 97 -11.84 2.57 22.10
N GLY A 98 -12.80 3.41 22.48
CA GLY A 98 -12.69 4.37 23.59
C GLY A 98 -11.90 5.65 23.27
N LYS A 99 -11.46 5.85 22.03
CA LYS A 99 -10.83 7.10 21.57
C LYS A 99 -11.84 8.03 20.92
N PRO A 100 -11.64 9.35 21.01
CA PRO A 100 -12.45 10.31 20.28
C PRO A 100 -12.39 10.03 18.78
N CYS A 101 -13.53 10.18 18.11
CA CYS A 101 -13.65 10.03 16.67
C CYS A 101 -14.44 11.20 16.09
N ASP A 102 -14.34 11.38 14.78
CA ASP A 102 -15.16 12.32 14.03
C ASP A 102 -16.20 11.51 13.25
N PRO A 103 -17.51 11.80 13.37
CA PRO A 103 -18.57 11.05 12.71
C PRO A 103 -18.51 11.12 11.18
N GLU A 104 -17.88 12.14 10.57
CA GLU A 104 -17.63 12.17 9.13
C GLU A 104 -16.45 11.25 8.71
N MET A 105 -15.72 10.73 9.69
CA MET A 105 -14.52 9.91 9.56
C MET A 105 -14.67 8.61 10.39
N GLU A 106 -15.86 7.99 10.35
CA GLU A 106 -16.18 6.77 11.11
C GLU A 106 -15.27 5.58 10.76
N TYR A 107 -14.76 5.51 9.53
CA TYR A 107 -13.90 4.41 9.08
C TYR A 107 -12.61 4.25 9.92
N TYR A 108 -12.19 5.31 10.64
CA TYR A 108 -11.00 5.26 11.50
C TYR A 108 -11.21 4.46 12.78
N CYS A 109 -12.45 4.17 13.17
CA CYS A 109 -12.75 3.31 14.32
C CYS A 109 -12.36 1.84 14.07
N GLY A 110 -12.15 1.48 12.80
CA GLY A 110 -11.85 0.12 12.36
C GLY A 110 -13.11 -0.74 12.22
N ASP A 111 -12.96 -1.93 11.67
CA ASP A 111 -14.10 -2.79 11.28
C ASP A 111 -14.91 -3.33 12.48
N GLU A 112 -14.38 -3.22 13.70
CA GLU A 112 -15.00 -3.71 14.94
C GLU A 112 -15.62 -2.58 15.77
N ALA A 113 -15.62 -1.33 15.30
CA ALA A 113 -16.18 -0.21 16.06
C ALA A 113 -16.79 0.86 15.14
N ALA A 114 -17.87 1.47 15.62
CA ALA A 114 -18.54 2.61 15.02
C ALA A 114 -18.18 3.90 15.78
N CYS A 115 -18.33 5.05 15.13
CA CYS A 115 -18.11 6.35 15.77
C CYS A 115 -19.40 6.79 16.46
N CYS A 116 -19.51 6.53 17.76
CA CYS A 116 -20.73 6.69 18.52
C CYS A 116 -20.74 8.00 19.33
N GLU A 117 -21.89 8.68 19.39
CA GLU A 117 -22.08 9.82 20.30
C GLU A 117 -22.34 9.32 21.74
N ILE A 118 -21.51 9.74 22.68
CA ILE A 118 -21.64 9.47 24.11
C ILE A 118 -21.66 10.81 24.83
N MET A 119 -22.79 11.17 25.43
CA MET A 119 -22.94 12.40 26.22
C MET A 119 -22.53 13.70 25.47
N GLY A 120 -22.76 13.75 24.15
CA GLY A 120 -22.45 14.92 23.32
C GLY A 120 -21.05 14.95 22.72
N GLU A 121 -20.26 13.89 22.89
CA GLU A 121 -18.93 13.72 22.30
C GLU A 121 -18.85 12.38 21.55
N PHE A 122 -18.03 12.31 20.50
CA PHE A 122 -17.96 11.14 19.64
C PHE A 122 -16.76 10.25 19.97
N TYR A 123 -16.99 8.95 20.17
CA TYR A 123 -15.97 7.96 20.49
C TYR A 123 -16.17 6.65 19.72
N CYS A 124 -15.09 5.99 19.35
CA CYS A 124 -15.17 4.66 18.74
C CYS A 124 -15.65 3.62 19.76
N GLN A 125 -16.72 2.88 19.46
CA GLN A 125 -17.22 1.77 20.29
C GLN A 125 -17.72 0.60 19.44
N VAL A 126 -17.64 -0.61 20.02
CA VAL A 126 -18.09 -1.86 19.38
C VAL A 126 -19.61 -1.95 19.29
N ASP A 127 -20.32 -1.28 20.20
CA ASP A 127 -21.78 -1.22 20.26
C ASP A 127 -22.20 0.21 20.62
N CYS A 128 -22.77 0.95 19.66
CA CYS A 128 -23.33 2.27 19.97
C CYS A 128 -24.61 2.10 20.82
N PRO A 129 -24.79 2.91 21.89
CA PRO A 129 -26.00 2.90 22.71
C PRO A 129 -27.25 3.43 21.98
#